data_AF-A0A8D9P0I3-F1
#
_entry.id   AF-A0A8D9P0I3-F1
#
_cell.length_a   1.000
_cell.length_b   1.000
_cell.length_c   1.000
_cell.angle_alpha   90.00
_cell.angle_beta   90.00
_cell.angle_gamma   90.00
#
_symmetry.space_group_name_H-M   'P 1'
#
loop_
_entity.id
_entity.type
_entity.pdbx_description
1 polymer ?
#
loop_
_entity_poly.entity_id
_entity_poly.type
_entity_poly.pdbx_seq_one_letter_code
_entity_poly.pdbx_strand_id
1 'polypeptide(L)'
;MFGKQPHTIQMPNIVNEQEQTFIKAMRDDDFNTILELKMKGYQPSDNVLKSLQPDISSTTFIAAAKIFQMERMLKSIQDIKPAQSPIIDGNKRSMELGG
;
A
#
# COMPACT_ATOMS: atom_id res chain seq x y z
N MET A 1 22.28 -38.77 16.09
CA MET A 1 23.17 -38.52 14.93
C MET A 1 22.48 -37.52 14.01
N PHE A 2 23.18 -36.47 13.62
CA PHE A 2 22.66 -35.18 13.15
C PHE A 2 21.79 -35.25 11.89
N GLY A 3 20.52 -34.85 12.01
CA GLY A 3 19.67 -34.52 10.88
C GLY A 3 20.21 -33.25 10.23
N LYS A 4 20.66 -33.37 8.98
CA LYS A 4 21.17 -32.26 8.19
C LYS A 4 20.02 -31.27 7.96
N GLN A 5 20.10 -30.11 8.60
CA GLN A 5 19.21 -29.00 8.35
C GLN A 5 19.43 -28.57 6.90
N PRO A 6 18.40 -28.45 6.05
CA PRO A 6 18.60 -27.92 4.71
C PRO A 6 19.11 -26.50 4.88
N HIS A 7 20.35 -26.27 4.43
CA HIS A 7 20.91 -24.94 4.36
C HIS A 7 19.96 -24.12 3.49
N THR A 8 19.24 -23.17 4.08
CA THR A 8 18.57 -22.10 3.33
C THR A 8 19.65 -21.51 2.45
N ILE A 9 19.57 -21.83 1.16
CA ILE A 9 20.36 -21.19 0.12
C ILE A 9 19.95 -19.73 0.24
N GLN A 10 20.79 -18.95 0.91
CA GLN A 10 20.79 -17.49 0.83
C GLN A 10 21.20 -17.21 -0.62
N MET A 11 20.20 -17.26 -1.51
CA MET A 11 20.32 -16.84 -2.88
C MET A 11 20.96 -15.46 -2.83
N PRO A 12 22.06 -15.21 -3.58
CA PRO A 12 22.71 -13.92 -3.52
C PRO A 12 21.65 -12.85 -3.76
N ASN A 13 21.74 -11.79 -2.98
CA ASN A 13 20.98 -10.56 -3.10
C ASN A 13 21.23 -9.93 -4.48
N ILE A 14 20.78 -10.60 -5.55
CA ILE A 14 20.50 -9.99 -6.83
C ILE A 14 19.30 -9.14 -6.50
N VAL A 15 19.58 -7.95 -5.97
CA VAL A 15 18.60 -6.90 -5.91
C VAL A 15 18.10 -6.77 -7.35
N ASN A 16 16.92 -7.32 -7.61
CA ASN A 16 16.36 -7.36 -8.95
C ASN A 16 16.25 -5.91 -9.42
N GLU A 17 16.95 -5.53 -10.49
CA GLU A 17 17.02 -4.13 -10.94
C GLU A 17 15.62 -3.55 -11.18
N GLN A 18 14.69 -4.39 -11.63
CA GLN A 18 13.28 -4.04 -11.79
C GLN A 18 12.59 -3.73 -10.46
N GLU A 19 12.95 -4.44 -9.38
CA GLU A 19 12.40 -4.20 -8.03
C GLU A 19 12.94 -2.90 -7.43
N GLN A 20 14.21 -2.56 -7.62
CA GLN A 20 14.73 -1.24 -7.21
C GLN A 20 14.12 -0.12 -8.03
N THR A 21 13.98 -0.33 -9.33
CA THR A 21 13.33 0.63 -10.23
C THR A 21 11.88 0.84 -9.79
N PHE A 22 11.18 -0.23 -9.41
CA PHE A 22 9.84 -0.16 -8.85
C PHE A 22 9.81 0.63 -7.53
N ILE A 23 10.67 0.29 -6.57
CA ILE A 23 10.76 0.98 -5.26
C ILE A 23 11.02 2.48 -5.45
N LYS A 24 11.96 2.84 -6.34
CA LYS A 24 12.26 4.23 -6.65
C LYS A 24 11.06 4.93 -7.28
N ALA A 25 10.43 4.32 -8.28
CA ALA A 25 9.28 4.90 -8.96
C ALA A 25 8.07 5.08 -8.03
N MET A 26 7.86 4.15 -7.09
CA MET A 26 6.85 4.28 -6.03
C MET A 26 7.09 5.48 -5.10
N ARG A 27 8.34 5.77 -4.77
CA ARG A 27 8.70 6.92 -3.91
C ARG A 27 8.63 8.26 -4.62
N ASP A 28 8.86 8.25 -5.93
CA ASP A 28 8.89 9.45 -6.77
C ASP A 28 7.54 9.74 -7.44
N ASP A 29 6.52 8.91 -7.17
CA ASP A 29 5.22 8.96 -7.85
C ASP A 29 5.33 8.84 -9.39
N ASP A 30 6.35 8.13 -9.89
CA ASP A 30 6.61 7.96 -11.33
C ASP A 30 5.74 6.84 -11.93
N PHE A 31 4.49 7.20 -12.21
CA PHE A 31 3.49 6.29 -12.81
C PHE A 31 3.89 5.74 -14.17
N ASN A 32 4.73 6.45 -14.94
CA ASN A 32 5.19 5.98 -16.24
C ASN A 32 6.14 4.80 -16.06
N THR A 33 7.12 4.91 -15.17
CA THR A 33 8.05 3.83 -14.86
C THR A 33 7.32 2.63 -14.24
N ILE A 34 6.34 2.87 -13.36
CA ILE A 34 5.51 1.82 -12.75
C ILE A 34 4.75 1.03 -13.83
N LEU A 35 4.15 1.73 -14.79
CA LEU A 35 3.43 1.11 -15.91
C LEU A 35 4.37 0.37 -16.85
N GLU A 36 5.54 0.93 -17.19
CA GLU A 36 6.52 0.30 -18.06
C GLU A 36 7.00 -1.04 -17.47
N LEU A 37 7.24 -1.09 -16.15
CA LEU A 37 7.58 -2.32 -15.45
C LEU A 37 6.49 -3.38 -15.63
N LYS A 38 5.21 -3.01 -15.49
CA LYS A 38 4.09 -3.92 -15.75
C LYS A 38 4.10 -4.45 -17.18
N MET A 39 4.35 -3.58 -18.16
CA MET A 39 4.43 -3.95 -19.58
C MET A 39 5.61 -4.88 -19.87
N LYS A 40 6.72 -4.73 -19.13
CA LYS A 40 7.90 -5.63 -19.17
C LYS A 40 7.66 -6.98 -18.47
N GLY A 41 6.51 -7.18 -17.84
CA GLY A 41 6.16 -8.42 -17.15
C GLY A 41 6.63 -8.49 -15.69
N TYR A 42 7.12 -7.38 -15.13
CA TYR A 42 7.41 -7.30 -13.70
C TYR A 42 6.13 -7.47 -12.88
N GLN A 43 6.24 -8.14 -11.74
CA GLN A 43 5.17 -8.19 -10.76
C GLN A 43 5.76 -8.09 -9.35
N PRO A 44 5.44 -7.02 -8.60
CA PRO A 44 5.90 -6.88 -7.23
C PRO A 44 5.23 -7.91 -6.32
N SER A 45 5.96 -8.35 -5.31
CA SER A 45 5.40 -9.19 -4.24
C SER A 45 4.57 -8.35 -3.26
N ASP A 46 3.60 -8.97 -2.59
CA ASP A 46 2.78 -8.29 -1.57
C ASP A 46 3.63 -7.65 -0.46
N ASN A 47 4.76 -8.29 -0.09
CA ASN A 47 5.66 -7.78 0.94
C ASN A 47 6.33 -6.46 0.53
N VAL A 48 6.69 -6.32 -0.75
CA VAL A 48 7.33 -5.11 -1.29
C VAL A 48 6.35 -3.95 -1.24
N LEU A 49 5.13 -4.17 -1.74
CA LEU A 49 4.09 -3.15 -1.76
C LEU A 49 3.70 -2.69 -0.34
N LYS A 50 3.58 -3.63 0.61
CA LYS A 50 3.30 -3.33 2.03
C LYS A 50 4.45 -2.58 2.71
N SER A 51 5.70 -2.94 2.41
CA SER A 51 6.87 -2.27 2.99
C SER A 51 7.01 -0.82 2.52
N LEU A 52 6.49 -0.48 1.34
CA LEU A 52 6.56 0.88 0.79
C LEU A 52 5.43 1.78 1.29
N GLN A 53 4.32 1.20 1.77
CA GLN A 53 3.15 1.91 2.24
C GLN A 53 3.42 3.08 3.24
N PRO A 54 4.34 2.98 4.22
CA PRO A 54 4.65 4.12 5.11
C PRO A 54 5.47 5.24 4.44
N ASP A 55 6.07 4.97 3.29
CA ASP A 55 7.07 5.83 2.63
C ASP A 55 6.52 6.46 1.33
N ILE A 56 5.29 6.10 0.93
CA ILE A 56 4.65 6.55 -0.31
C ILE A 56 3.24 7.06 -0.06
N SER A 57 2.71 7.87 -0.96
CA SER A 57 1.33 8.37 -0.88
C SER A 57 0.30 7.25 -1.04
N SER A 58 -0.84 7.38 -0.34
CA SER A 58 -2.02 6.52 -0.55
C SER A 58 -2.45 6.47 -2.01
N THR A 59 -2.37 7.59 -2.74
CA THR A 59 -2.68 7.66 -4.17
C THR A 59 -1.79 6.73 -4.99
N THR A 60 -0.50 6.73 -4.69
CA THR A 60 0.52 5.95 -5.41
C THR A 60 0.41 4.47 -5.10
N PHE A 61 0.15 4.12 -3.84
CA PHE A 61 -0.20 2.76 -3.45
C PHE A 61 -1.46 2.25 -4.18
N ILE A 62 -2.53 3.05 -4.23
CA ILE A 62 -3.77 2.68 -4.93
C ILE A 62 -3.54 2.50 -6.43
N ALA A 63 -2.80 3.43 -7.05
CA ALA A 63 -2.47 3.35 -8.47
C ALA A 63 -1.64 2.10 -8.80
N ALA A 64 -0.59 1.82 -8.02
CA ALA A 64 0.22 0.61 -8.17
C ALA A 64 -0.61 -0.66 -8.02
N ALA A 65 -1.44 -0.74 -6.97
CA ALA A 65 -2.32 -1.89 -6.77
C ALA A 65 -3.29 -2.09 -7.95
N LYS A 66 -3.77 -1.01 -8.58
CA LYS A 66 -4.60 -1.10 -9.79
C LYS A 66 -3.79 -1.56 -11.02
N ILE A 67 -2.62 -0.96 -11.27
CA ILE A 67 -1.75 -1.30 -12.42
C ILE A 67 -1.34 -2.78 -12.40
N PHE A 68 -1.00 -3.30 -11.21
CA PHE A 68 -0.61 -4.70 -11.05
C PHE A 68 -1.80 -5.65 -10.78
N GLN A 69 -3.03 -5.14 -10.78
CA GLN A 69 -4.25 -5.92 -10.50
C GLN A 69 -4.22 -6.60 -9.11
N MET A 70 -3.61 -5.95 -8.13
CA MET A 70 -3.49 -6.36 -6.74
C MET A 70 -4.60 -5.74 -5.87
N GLU A 71 -5.83 -5.66 -6.37
CA GLU A 71 -6.96 -5.01 -5.68
C GLU A 71 -7.30 -5.66 -4.33
N ARG A 72 -6.89 -6.92 -4.12
CA ARG A 72 -6.95 -7.58 -2.80
C ARG A 72 -6.22 -6.81 -1.69
N MET A 73 -5.17 -6.07 -2.05
CA MET A 73 -4.40 -5.23 -1.13
C MET A 73 -5.17 -3.98 -0.72
N LEU A 74 -6.13 -3.54 -1.54
CA LEU A 74 -6.98 -2.40 -1.26
C LEU A 74 -8.11 -2.73 -0.28
N LYS A 75 -8.59 -3.98 -0.28
CA LYS A 75 -9.64 -4.42 0.66
C LYS A 75 -9.24 -4.28 2.13
N SER A 76 -7.95 -4.39 2.44
CA SER A 76 -7.44 -4.16 3.80
C SER A 76 -7.45 -2.68 4.21
N ILE A 77 -7.46 -1.74 3.26
CA ILE A 77 -7.48 -0.30 3.53
C ILE A 77 -8.92 0.24 3.63
N GLN A 78 -9.86 -0.38 2.92
CA GLN A 78 -11.28 0.02 2.93
C GLN A 78 -12.05 -0.40 4.20
N ASP A 79 -11.55 -1.40 4.95
CA ASP A 79 -12.13 -1.82 6.23
C ASP A 79 -11.78 -0.86 7.38
N ILE A 80 -10.77 -0.01 7.18
CA ILE A 80 -10.48 1.11 8.06
C ILE A 80 -11.55 2.16 7.79
N LYS A 81 -12.66 2.10 8.56
CA LYS A 81 -13.70 3.14 8.56
C LYS A 81 -13.03 4.50 8.41
N PRO A 82 -13.39 5.34 7.41
CA PRO A 82 -13.10 6.75 7.55
C PRO A 82 -13.78 7.17 8.85
N ALA A 83 -12.99 7.46 9.87
CA ALA A 83 -13.46 8.12 11.07
C ALA A 83 -13.80 9.56 10.68
N GLN A 84 -14.83 9.73 9.85
CA GLN A 84 -15.65 10.91 9.92
C GLN A 84 -16.38 10.79 11.25
N SER A 85 -15.73 11.29 12.29
CA SER A 85 -16.44 11.85 13.43
C SER A 85 -17.44 12.84 12.84
N PRO A 86 -18.76 12.65 12.93
CA PRO A 86 -19.61 13.81 12.86
C PRO A 86 -19.15 14.71 14.01
N ILE A 87 -18.56 15.84 13.63
CA ILE A 87 -18.25 16.95 14.53
C ILE A 87 -19.51 17.17 15.35
N ILE A 88 -19.38 17.14 16.67
CA ILE A 88 -20.41 17.60 17.59
C ILE A 88 -20.60 19.09 17.29
N ASP A 89 -21.47 19.43 16.34
CA ASP A 89 -21.98 20.79 16.20
C ASP A 89 -23.23 20.90 17.05
N GLY A 90 -23.02 21.48 18.23
CA GLY A 90 -24.04 21.61 19.25
C GLY A 90 -25.15 22.55 18.81
N ASN A 91 -26.37 22.02 18.69
CA ASN A 91 -27.57 22.86 18.76
C ASN A 91 -28.27 22.65 20.10
N LYS A 92 -27.76 23.32 21.15
CA LYS A 92 -28.59 23.71 22.31
C LYS A 92 -29.63 24.70 21.79
N ARG A 93 -30.89 24.29 21.66
CA ARG A 93 -32.03 25.22 21.73
C ARG A 93 -32.95 24.78 22.85
N SER A 94 -32.56 25.15 24.06
CA SER A 94 -33.55 25.47 25.10
C SER A 94 -34.34 26.67 24.59
N MET A 95 -35.66 26.50 24.48
CA MET A 95 -36.59 27.61 24.57
C MET A 95 -37.79 27.11 25.37
N GLU A 96 -37.53 26.99 26.67
CA GLU A 96 -38.55 27.19 27.69
C GLU A 96 -38.94 28.67 27.69
N LEU A 97 -40.15 28.99 27.24
CA LEU A 97 -40.88 30.18 27.68
C LEU A 97 -42.36 29.78 27.81
N GLY A 98 -42.84 29.82 29.05
CA GLY A 98 -44.23 29.56 29.39
C GLY A 98 -45.17 30.68 28.96
N GLY A 99 -46.45 30.29 28.95
CA GLY A 99 -47.64 31.12 28.78
C GLY A 99 -48.84 30.21 28.87
#